data_AF-T1J8Y8-F1
#
_entry.id   AF-T1J8Y8-F1
#
_cell.length_a   1.000
_cell.length_b   1.000
_cell.length_c   1.000
_cell.angle_alpha   90.00
_cell.angle_beta   90.00
_cell.angle_gamma   90.00
#
_symmetry.space_group_name_H-M   'P 1'
#
loop_
_entity.id
_entity.type
_entity.pdbx_description
1 polymer ?
#
loop_
_entity_poly.entity_id
_entity_poly.type
_entity_poly.pdbx_seq_one_letter_code
_entity_poly.pdbx_strand_id
1 'polypeptide(L)'
;MGQMFMYDIFQSRDNSDDFDLFTLDDIDVAFDKIIQLQYNQPIKLRGKGRGIHISALRAGHMAGGSIWKIVKNEEDIVYAVDHNHKRERHLNAGVIETLRRPSLLITDAMNLNSAPINRQMRDEELMNFVRSSLVNGGNVLIPLDAAGRVLEVACILDQKWQKYKLLGYSLVLLSNVGYNAIEFAKCQLEWMSEELIKSFENTCINPFAFKHVKFCHSLIELSRVPDPKVVMASSPDLEFGFSRDVFLDWCSNSKNRLILTTRTSAATLARNIIDNPEIKNISLEVRKRVKSESREFEEYLSETKEMVKKTDCNKLMQISENKFESVLIKERLHLMFPFEEEAETVAKKEEFDEPIFDNDVYHVIRTQENFTISCSVKFIDFEGNRGEMRWRITANTARSLGSCCGKLFTPRSGEYVDVSMESHVYSVKMNDLLANLSFIRVKDAELAWVDGEVGIDDDNCASILGNKTPDNDVPVFLGGFKLLDFRQVLKRAGISSVFSGGVLSCCKGAVLLRFNSSGGISLAGCYGEEYYKVRELLYKQNSINLHKLKMKLKMDKMDLYHHCAPD
;
A
#
# COMPACT_ATOMS: atom_id res chain seq x y z
N MET A 1 12.63 -9.43 0.09
CA MET A 1 13.15 -8.05 0.03
C MET A 1 13.26 -7.35 1.38
N GLY A 2 12.28 -7.45 2.29
CA GLY A 2 12.34 -6.73 3.59
C GLY A 2 13.63 -6.98 4.41
N GLN A 3 14.15 -8.21 4.43
CA GLN A 3 15.40 -8.54 5.11
C GLN A 3 16.61 -7.78 4.55
N MET A 4 16.68 -7.61 3.22
CA MET A 4 17.74 -6.84 2.56
C MET A 4 17.71 -5.36 2.96
N PHE A 5 16.52 -4.77 3.11
CA PHE A 5 16.40 -3.40 3.64
C PHE A 5 16.98 -3.30 5.05
N MET A 6 16.67 -4.26 5.93
CA MET A 6 17.13 -4.22 7.31
C MET A 6 18.64 -4.42 7.42
N TYR A 7 19.23 -5.33 6.64
CA TYR A 7 20.68 -5.48 6.55
C TYR A 7 21.37 -4.23 6.03
N ASP A 8 20.84 -3.61 4.97
CA ASP A 8 21.42 -2.39 4.41
C ASP A 8 21.32 -1.22 5.39
N ILE A 9 20.20 -1.07 6.11
CA ILE A 9 20.03 -0.04 7.15
C ILE A 9 21.02 -0.26 8.30
N PHE A 10 21.14 -1.50 8.79
CA PHE A 10 22.09 -1.83 9.86
C PHE A 10 23.50 -1.47 9.44
N GLN A 11 23.97 -2.02 8.32
CA GLN A 11 25.35 -1.82 7.87
C GLN A 11 25.63 -0.36 7.51
N SER A 12 24.68 0.33 6.88
CA SER A 12 24.84 1.76 6.54
C SER A 12 24.96 2.65 7.79
N ARG A 13 24.29 2.29 8.87
CA ARG A 13 24.40 2.98 10.16
C ARG A 13 25.65 2.57 10.91
N ASP A 14 25.96 1.29 11.00
CA ASP A 14 27.16 0.79 11.67
C ASP A 14 28.45 1.34 11.04
N ASN A 15 28.47 1.57 9.72
CA ASN A 15 29.58 2.22 9.04
C ASN A 15 29.86 3.66 9.52
N SER A 16 28.86 4.37 10.05
CA SER A 16 28.94 5.81 10.36
C SER A 16 28.68 6.16 11.83
N ASP A 17 27.97 5.33 12.58
CA ASP A 17 27.49 5.61 13.93
C ASP A 17 27.53 4.36 14.81
N ASP A 18 27.50 4.56 16.13
CA ASP A 18 27.42 3.49 17.12
C ASP A 18 25.95 3.02 17.23
N PHE A 19 25.51 2.24 16.25
CA PHE A 19 24.14 1.79 16.14
C PHE A 19 23.85 0.61 17.08
N ASP A 20 22.94 0.79 18.04
CA ASP A 20 22.63 -0.19 19.08
C ASP A 20 21.15 -0.57 19.21
N LEU A 21 20.29 -0.08 18.31
CA LEU A 21 18.84 -0.35 18.39
C LEU A 21 18.48 -1.81 18.08
N PHE A 22 19.20 -2.45 17.15
CA PHE A 22 19.06 -3.86 16.80
C PHE A 22 20.35 -4.34 16.12
N THR A 23 20.59 -5.65 16.19
CA THR A 23 21.73 -6.33 15.57
C THR A 23 21.31 -7.11 14.31
N LEU A 24 22.29 -7.66 13.58
CA LEU A 24 22.02 -8.58 12.46
C LEU A 24 21.32 -9.87 12.94
N ASP A 25 21.68 -10.37 14.12
CA ASP A 25 21.03 -11.56 14.70
C ASP A 25 19.56 -11.29 15.05
N ASP A 26 19.24 -10.08 15.54
CA ASP A 26 17.85 -9.69 15.81
C ASP A 26 17.01 -9.66 14.53
N ILE A 27 17.61 -9.23 13.41
CA ILE A 27 16.97 -9.28 12.10
C ILE A 27 16.68 -10.74 11.74
N ASP A 28 17.66 -11.62 11.82
CA ASP A 28 17.50 -13.03 11.46
C ASP A 28 16.41 -13.72 12.31
N VAL A 29 16.47 -13.54 13.63
CA VAL A 29 15.46 -14.05 14.56
C VAL A 29 14.06 -13.49 14.29
N ALA A 30 13.96 -12.24 13.84
CA ALA A 30 12.68 -11.65 13.47
C ALA A 30 12.13 -12.24 12.16
N PHE A 31 12.98 -12.38 11.13
CA PHE A 31 12.58 -12.90 9.82
C PHE A 31 12.30 -14.41 9.84
N ASP A 32 12.95 -15.19 10.71
CA ASP A 32 12.66 -16.61 10.91
C ASP A 32 11.25 -16.87 11.46
N LYS A 33 10.67 -15.90 12.17
CA LYS A 33 9.30 -15.97 12.70
C LYS A 33 8.24 -15.58 11.67
N ILE A 34 8.64 -15.07 10.49
CA ILE A 34 7.70 -14.61 9.46
C ILE A 34 7.18 -15.80 8.65
N ILE A 35 5.86 -15.94 8.63
CA ILE A 35 5.19 -16.90 7.74
C ILE A 35 5.04 -16.25 6.38
N GLN A 36 5.67 -16.83 5.36
CA GLN A 36 5.61 -16.33 3.98
C GLN A 36 4.28 -16.72 3.33
N LEU A 37 3.61 -15.76 2.67
CA LEU A 37 2.30 -15.95 2.05
C LEU A 37 2.36 -15.62 0.57
N GLN A 38 1.52 -16.30 -0.21
CA GLN A 38 1.25 -15.96 -1.60
C GLN A 38 0.07 -15.00 -1.74
N TYR A 39 0.03 -14.26 -2.85
CA TYR A 39 -1.14 -13.43 -3.15
C TYR A 39 -2.41 -14.28 -3.26
N ASN A 40 -3.52 -13.75 -2.75
CA ASN A 40 -4.83 -14.36 -2.67
C ASN A 40 -4.92 -15.64 -1.83
N GLN A 41 -3.87 -16.01 -1.07
CA GLN A 41 -3.91 -17.14 -0.17
C GLN A 41 -4.65 -16.77 1.14
N PRO A 42 -5.82 -17.35 1.45
CA PRO A 42 -6.53 -17.07 2.69
C PRO A 42 -5.97 -17.90 3.85
N ILE A 43 -5.64 -17.24 4.95
CA ILE A 43 -5.10 -17.89 6.16
C ILE A 43 -6.02 -17.65 7.33
N LYS A 44 -6.43 -18.74 7.97
CA LYS A 44 -7.25 -18.72 9.18
C LYS A 44 -6.36 -18.57 10.39
N LEU A 45 -6.57 -17.52 11.17
CA LEU A 45 -5.87 -17.35 12.44
C LEU A 45 -6.36 -18.38 13.47
N ARG A 46 -5.44 -18.81 14.34
CA ARG A 46 -5.68 -19.79 15.41
C ARG A 46 -5.77 -19.10 16.77
N GLY A 47 -6.28 -19.81 17.78
CA GLY A 47 -6.36 -19.30 19.15
C GLY A 47 -7.32 -18.12 19.29
N LYS A 48 -6.85 -17.02 19.89
CA LYS A 48 -7.64 -15.79 20.11
C LYS A 48 -8.15 -15.14 18.81
N GLY A 49 -7.52 -15.44 17.67
CA GLY A 49 -7.93 -14.95 16.35
C GLY A 49 -8.94 -15.84 15.61
N ARG A 50 -9.57 -16.82 16.27
CA ARG A 50 -10.52 -17.74 15.62
C ARG A 50 -11.63 -16.97 14.91
N GLY A 51 -11.89 -17.34 13.65
CA GLY A 51 -12.89 -16.69 12.79
C GLY A 51 -12.32 -15.55 11.93
N ILE A 52 -11.08 -15.12 12.17
CA ILE A 52 -10.38 -14.14 11.35
C ILE A 52 -9.64 -14.85 10.22
N HIS A 53 -9.87 -14.39 9.00
CA HIS A 53 -9.21 -14.82 7.78
C HIS A 53 -8.42 -13.65 7.21
N ILE A 54 -7.17 -13.87 6.87
CA ILE A 54 -6.30 -12.85 6.29
C ILE A 54 -5.86 -13.32 4.91
N SER A 55 -5.91 -12.43 3.92
CA SER A 55 -5.37 -12.68 2.59
C SER A 55 -4.57 -11.47 2.11
N ALA A 56 -3.36 -11.72 1.63
CA ALA A 56 -2.51 -10.72 0.99
C ALA A 56 -2.97 -10.52 -0.46
N LEU A 57 -3.10 -9.27 -0.89
CA LEU A 57 -3.46 -8.89 -2.24
C LEU A 57 -2.39 -7.94 -2.79
N ARG A 58 -2.15 -7.97 -4.09
CA ARG A 58 -1.11 -7.14 -4.73
C ARG A 58 -1.36 -5.63 -4.57
N ALA A 59 -0.38 -4.91 -4.03
CA ALA A 59 -0.37 -3.45 -3.91
C ALA A 59 0.20 -2.74 -5.15
N GLY A 60 1.13 -3.36 -5.86
CA GLY A 60 1.74 -2.81 -7.09
C GLY A 60 2.80 -1.70 -6.87
N HIS A 61 3.21 -1.47 -5.62
CA HIS A 61 4.22 -0.45 -5.27
C HIS A 61 5.65 -1.03 -5.19
N MET A 62 5.85 -2.22 -4.63
CA MET A 62 7.15 -2.89 -4.59
C MET A 62 6.95 -4.36 -4.89
N ALA A 63 8.02 -5.07 -5.24
CA ALA A 63 7.98 -6.52 -5.38
C ALA A 63 7.54 -7.17 -4.06
N GLY A 64 6.49 -8.00 -4.11
CA GLY A 64 5.85 -8.57 -2.92
C GLY A 64 4.99 -7.58 -2.09
N GLY A 65 4.89 -6.32 -2.50
CA GLY A 65 4.09 -5.30 -1.82
C GLY A 65 2.61 -5.68 -1.76
N SER A 66 2.04 -5.67 -0.56
CA SER A 66 0.73 -6.25 -0.29
C SER A 66 -0.24 -5.27 0.39
N ILE A 67 -1.47 -5.21 -0.10
CA ILE A 67 -2.63 -4.73 0.67
C ILE A 67 -3.28 -5.94 1.35
N TRP A 68 -3.82 -5.74 2.54
CA TRP A 68 -4.34 -6.85 3.34
C TRP A 68 -5.85 -6.80 3.40
N LYS A 69 -6.49 -7.91 3.04
CA LYS A 69 -7.92 -8.14 3.28
C LYS A 69 -8.07 -9.03 4.51
N ILE A 70 -8.72 -8.48 5.53
CA ILE A 70 -9.00 -9.12 6.82
C ILE A 70 -10.50 -9.34 6.88
N VAL A 71 -10.93 -10.59 6.97
CA VAL A 71 -12.34 -10.98 7.02
C VAL A 71 -12.64 -11.60 8.36
N LYS A 72 -13.65 -11.07 9.05
CA LYS A 72 -14.19 -11.64 10.28
C LYS A 72 -15.70 -11.74 10.13
N ASN A 73 -16.23 -12.96 10.12
CA ASN A 73 -17.64 -13.23 9.82
C ASN A 73 -18.02 -12.66 8.42
N GLU A 74 -18.97 -11.72 8.36
CA GLU A 74 -19.38 -11.03 7.13
C GLU A 74 -18.70 -9.67 6.93
N GLU A 75 -17.89 -9.21 7.89
CA GLU A 75 -17.17 -7.95 7.80
C GLU A 75 -15.84 -8.12 7.08
N ASP A 76 -15.58 -7.21 6.14
CA ASP A 76 -14.35 -7.14 5.39
C ASP A 76 -13.62 -5.80 5.63
N ILE A 77 -12.45 -5.92 6.25
CA ILE A 77 -11.55 -4.80 6.53
C ILE A 77 -10.41 -4.87 5.52
N VAL A 78 -10.15 -3.76 4.84
CA VAL A 78 -9.07 -3.64 3.87
C VAL A 78 -8.05 -2.64 4.37
N TYR A 79 -6.82 -3.10 4.57
CA TYR A 79 -5.66 -2.25 4.86
C TYR A 79 -4.83 -2.06 3.58
N ALA A 80 -4.94 -0.89 2.97
CA ALA A 80 -4.37 -0.55 1.68
C ALA A 80 -3.54 0.75 1.74
N VAL A 81 -2.41 0.67 2.45
CA VAL A 81 -1.36 1.70 2.48
C VAL A 81 -0.39 1.47 1.33
N ASP A 82 0.14 2.56 0.75
CA ASP A 82 1.15 2.56 -0.32
C ASP A 82 0.83 1.62 -1.48
N HIS A 83 -0.35 1.78 -2.05
CA HIS A 83 -0.77 1.05 -3.24
C HIS A 83 -0.65 1.90 -4.50
N ASN A 84 -0.31 1.25 -5.62
CA ASN A 84 -0.16 1.88 -6.91
C ASN A 84 -1.12 1.26 -7.92
N HIS A 85 -2.11 2.01 -8.37
CA HIS A 85 -3.12 1.56 -9.36
C HIS A 85 -2.60 1.53 -10.81
N LYS A 86 -1.39 2.05 -11.09
CA LYS A 86 -0.81 2.07 -12.43
C LYS A 86 0.27 0.98 -12.56
N ARG A 87 0.14 0.11 -13.56
CA ARG A 87 1.15 -0.91 -13.90
C ARG A 87 2.49 -0.25 -14.14
N GLU A 88 3.57 -0.60 -13.44
CA GLU A 88 4.97 -0.17 -13.70
C GLU A 88 5.65 -1.07 -14.74
N ARG A 89 6.95 -0.90 -15.05
CA ARG A 89 7.61 -1.82 -16.00
C ARG A 89 7.71 -3.22 -15.41
N HIS A 90 8.25 -3.31 -14.20
CA HIS A 90 8.51 -4.59 -13.54
C HIS A 90 7.33 -5.07 -12.67
N LEU A 91 6.35 -4.21 -12.36
CA LEU A 91 5.20 -4.57 -11.50
C LEU A 91 3.86 -4.33 -12.18
N ASN A 92 2.91 -5.24 -11.95
CA ASN A 92 1.52 -5.00 -12.32
C ASN A 92 0.85 -4.01 -11.34
N ALA A 93 -0.25 -3.39 -11.76
CA ALA A 93 -1.05 -2.49 -10.92
C ALA A 93 -1.59 -3.16 -9.64
N GLY A 94 -1.86 -2.40 -8.60
CA GLY A 94 -2.55 -2.86 -7.41
C GLY A 94 -4.00 -3.27 -7.70
N VAL A 95 -4.54 -4.19 -6.91
CA VAL A 95 -5.88 -4.76 -7.12
C VAL A 95 -6.98 -4.07 -6.31
N ILE A 96 -6.71 -2.89 -5.74
CA ILE A 96 -7.68 -2.19 -4.87
C ILE A 96 -9.03 -1.94 -5.57
N GLU A 97 -9.04 -1.74 -6.89
CA GLU A 97 -10.25 -1.50 -7.68
C GLU A 97 -11.16 -2.73 -7.83
N THR A 98 -10.63 -3.94 -7.64
CA THR A 98 -11.43 -5.17 -7.72
C THR A 98 -12.17 -5.46 -6.41
N LEU A 99 -11.81 -4.76 -5.33
CA LEU A 99 -12.43 -4.91 -4.02
C LEU A 99 -13.83 -4.28 -4.03
N ARG A 100 -14.83 -5.11 -3.74
CA ARG A 100 -16.23 -4.69 -3.72
C ARG A 100 -16.63 -4.34 -2.28
N ARG A 101 -16.94 -3.06 -2.06
CA ARG A 101 -17.61 -2.51 -0.85
C ARG A 101 -17.05 -3.02 0.49
N PRO A 102 -15.78 -2.71 0.82
CA PRO A 102 -15.25 -3.04 2.13
C PRO A 102 -16.00 -2.32 3.25
N SER A 103 -16.24 -3.02 4.35
CA SER A 103 -16.85 -2.52 5.58
C SER A 103 -15.99 -1.41 6.21
N LEU A 104 -14.66 -1.58 6.14
CA LEU A 104 -13.68 -0.58 6.55
C LEU A 104 -12.52 -0.55 5.56
N LEU A 105 -12.15 0.65 5.09
CA LEU A 105 -10.96 0.89 4.27
C LEU A 105 -9.99 1.78 5.03
N ILE A 106 -8.81 1.23 5.34
CA ILE A 106 -7.69 1.97 5.91
C ILE A 106 -6.71 2.24 4.76
N THR A 107 -6.46 3.50 4.45
CA THR A 107 -5.52 3.90 3.39
C THR A 107 -4.78 5.18 3.79
N ASP A 108 -3.60 5.39 3.24
CA ASP A 108 -2.88 6.66 3.42
C ASP A 108 -3.43 7.76 2.48
N ALA A 109 -3.10 9.00 2.84
CA ALA A 109 -3.44 10.21 2.09
C ALA A 109 -2.22 10.82 1.37
N MET A 110 -1.14 10.05 1.21
CA MET A 110 0.08 10.53 0.59
C MET A 110 -0.18 10.80 -0.90
N ASN A 111 0.38 11.90 -1.40
CA ASN A 111 0.31 12.31 -2.80
C ASN A 111 -1.08 12.60 -3.40
N LEU A 112 -2.13 12.81 -2.58
CA LEU A 112 -3.49 13.10 -3.08
C LEU A 112 -3.58 14.31 -4.02
N ASN A 113 -2.83 15.38 -3.74
CA ASN A 113 -2.88 16.64 -4.51
C ASN A 113 -1.92 16.67 -5.71
N SER A 114 -1.40 15.51 -6.09
CA SER A 114 -0.36 15.45 -7.10
C SER A 114 -0.91 15.32 -8.51
N ALA A 115 -0.37 16.13 -9.43
CA ALA A 115 -0.68 16.02 -10.85
C ALA A 115 -0.29 14.64 -11.42
N PRO A 116 -1.05 14.09 -12.38
CA PRO A 116 -0.68 12.87 -13.06
C PRO A 116 0.61 13.10 -13.87
N ILE A 117 1.58 12.20 -13.70
CA ILE A 117 2.84 12.25 -14.44
C ILE A 117 2.78 11.27 -15.62
N ASN A 118 3.15 11.76 -16.81
CA ASN A 118 3.40 10.89 -17.96
C ASN A 118 4.77 10.25 -17.80
N ARG A 119 4.78 8.92 -17.74
CA ARG A 119 6.00 8.15 -17.48
C ARG A 119 7.03 8.27 -18.58
N GLN A 120 6.60 8.29 -19.85
CA GLN A 120 7.55 8.43 -20.95
C GLN A 120 8.31 9.76 -20.83
N MET A 121 7.59 10.85 -20.54
CA MET A 121 8.19 12.17 -20.32
C MET A 121 9.12 12.18 -19.10
N ARG A 122 8.70 11.59 -17.98
CA ARG A 122 9.55 11.46 -16.78
C ARG A 122 10.84 10.67 -17.07
N ASP A 123 10.72 9.55 -17.77
CA ASP A 123 11.87 8.70 -18.06
C ASP A 123 12.82 9.33 -19.09
N GLU A 124 12.31 10.19 -19.97
CA GLU A 124 13.13 11.02 -20.86
C GLU A 124 13.81 12.15 -20.10
N GLU A 125 13.09 12.79 -19.18
CA GLU A 125 13.62 13.82 -18.29
C GLU A 125 14.78 13.29 -17.44
N LEU A 126 14.64 12.10 -16.84
CA LEU A 126 15.71 11.42 -16.12
C LEU A 126 16.95 11.24 -17.00
N MET A 127 16.80 10.61 -18.17
CA MET A 127 17.93 10.30 -19.05
C MET A 127 18.59 11.55 -19.63
N ASN A 128 17.81 12.58 -19.95
CA ASN A 128 18.33 13.86 -20.43
C ASN A 128 19.15 14.57 -19.35
N PHE A 129 18.68 14.52 -18.10
CA PHE A 129 19.38 15.10 -16.96
C PHE A 129 20.68 14.36 -16.66
N VAL A 130 20.67 13.02 -16.69
CA VAL A 130 21.88 12.18 -16.55
C VAL A 130 22.88 12.48 -17.67
N ARG A 131 22.45 12.39 -18.93
CA ARG A 131 23.31 12.60 -20.11
C ARG A 131 23.98 13.97 -20.09
N SER A 132 23.24 15.03 -19.78
CA SER A 132 23.79 16.39 -19.78
C SER A 132 24.80 16.63 -18.66
N SER A 133 24.74 15.89 -17.55
CA SER A 133 25.81 15.91 -16.53
C SER A 133 27.08 15.24 -17.04
N LEU A 134 26.94 14.02 -17.56
CA LEU A 134 28.08 13.21 -18.00
C LEU A 134 28.85 13.88 -19.15
N VAL A 135 28.15 14.45 -20.12
CA VAL A 135 28.76 15.20 -21.23
C VAL A 135 29.52 16.44 -20.75
N ASN A 136 29.08 17.06 -19.64
CA ASN A 136 29.76 18.22 -19.04
C ASN A 136 30.93 17.81 -18.12
N GLY A 137 31.22 16.52 -18.01
CA GLY A 137 32.28 16.00 -17.14
C GLY A 137 31.91 15.95 -15.66
N GLY A 138 30.61 15.92 -15.32
CA GLY A 138 30.12 15.90 -13.95
C GLY A 138 29.44 14.58 -13.58
N ASN A 139 29.57 14.19 -12.31
CA ASN A 139 28.99 12.97 -11.77
C ASN A 139 27.51 13.13 -11.41
N VAL A 140 26.78 12.03 -11.39
CA VAL A 140 25.36 12.02 -11.00
C VAL A 140 25.15 11.08 -9.83
N LEU A 141 24.58 11.61 -8.75
CA LEU A 141 24.13 10.84 -7.60
C LEU A 141 22.61 10.66 -7.65
N ILE A 142 22.15 9.42 -7.47
CA ILE A 142 20.74 9.05 -7.37
C ILE A 142 20.53 8.28 -6.06
N PRO A 143 20.08 8.95 -4.98
CA PRO A 143 19.74 8.26 -3.73
C PRO A 143 18.50 7.40 -3.92
N LEU A 144 18.63 6.12 -3.60
CA LEU A 144 17.61 5.10 -3.78
C LEU A 144 17.53 4.21 -2.54
N ASP A 145 16.49 3.39 -2.50
CA ASP A 145 16.35 2.33 -1.50
C ASP A 145 17.21 1.09 -1.85
N ALA A 146 17.37 0.19 -0.89
CA ALA A 146 18.25 -0.97 -1.05
C ALA A 146 17.73 -2.00 -2.06
N ALA A 147 16.40 -2.21 -2.12
CA ALA A 147 15.84 -3.35 -2.83
C ALA A 147 14.44 -3.14 -3.45
N GLY A 148 13.87 -1.93 -3.40
CA GLY A 148 12.54 -1.66 -3.95
C GLY A 148 12.61 -0.86 -5.25
N ARG A 149 12.55 0.46 -5.15
CA ARG A 149 12.55 1.44 -6.24
C ARG A 149 13.83 1.45 -7.05
N VAL A 150 14.95 1.03 -6.47
CA VAL A 150 16.20 0.77 -7.18
C VAL A 150 16.01 -0.18 -8.36
N LEU A 151 15.12 -1.16 -8.27
CA LEU A 151 14.85 -2.11 -9.37
C LEU A 151 14.28 -1.42 -10.60
N GLU A 152 13.33 -0.48 -10.41
CA GLU A 152 12.73 0.27 -11.51
C GLU A 152 13.76 1.22 -12.13
N VAL A 153 14.50 1.98 -11.32
CA VAL A 153 15.46 2.97 -11.82
C VAL A 153 16.66 2.31 -12.49
N ALA A 154 17.23 1.25 -11.90
CA ALA A 154 18.33 0.50 -12.49
C ALA A 154 17.94 -0.12 -13.83
N CYS A 155 16.74 -0.71 -13.93
CA CYS A 155 16.21 -1.26 -15.17
C CYS A 155 16.06 -0.18 -16.25
N ILE A 156 15.60 1.02 -15.91
CA ILE A 156 15.49 2.15 -16.85
C ILE A 156 16.85 2.59 -17.36
N LEU A 157 17.82 2.77 -16.45
CA LEU A 157 19.15 3.23 -16.80
C LEU A 157 19.86 2.22 -17.69
N ASP A 158 19.85 0.93 -17.32
CA ASP A 158 20.52 -0.13 -18.08
C ASP A 158 19.92 -0.27 -19.50
N GLN A 159 18.60 -0.35 -19.63
CA GLN A 159 17.93 -0.49 -20.94
C GLN A 159 18.16 0.72 -21.87
N LYS A 160 18.18 1.94 -21.31
CA LYS A 160 18.36 3.15 -22.10
C LYS A 160 19.83 3.55 -22.26
N TRP A 161 20.77 2.88 -21.59
CA TRP A 161 22.18 3.26 -21.58
C TRP A 161 22.79 3.34 -22.99
N GLN A 162 22.57 2.29 -23.78
CA GLN A 162 23.04 2.22 -25.17
C GLN A 162 22.30 3.21 -26.08
N LYS A 163 20.97 3.36 -25.90
CA LYS A 163 20.14 4.31 -26.67
C LYS A 163 20.65 5.74 -26.53
N TYR A 164 21.08 6.12 -25.32
CA TYR A 164 21.62 7.44 -25.02
C TYR A 164 23.14 7.53 -25.24
N LYS A 165 23.77 6.54 -25.90
CA LYS A 165 25.21 6.53 -26.23
C LYS A 165 26.10 6.78 -25.00
N LEU A 166 25.77 6.17 -23.87
CA LEU A 166 26.47 6.37 -22.59
C LEU A 166 27.51 5.27 -22.28
N LEU A 167 27.81 4.39 -23.24
CA LEU A 167 28.74 3.26 -23.05
C LEU A 167 30.16 3.64 -22.61
N GLY A 168 30.58 4.89 -22.83
CA GLY A 168 31.88 5.40 -22.37
C GLY A 168 31.91 5.84 -20.90
N TYR A 169 30.77 5.84 -20.20
CA TYR A 169 30.63 6.26 -18.80
C TYR A 169 30.28 5.07 -17.91
N SER A 170 30.64 5.16 -16.63
CA SER A 170 30.33 4.11 -15.66
C SER A 170 28.98 4.32 -14.99
N LEU A 171 28.20 3.23 -14.89
CA LEU A 171 26.96 3.15 -14.11
C LEU A 171 27.23 2.24 -12.91
N VAL A 172 27.04 2.75 -11.70
CA VAL A 172 27.38 2.06 -10.46
C VAL A 172 26.16 1.96 -9.56
N LEU A 173 25.97 0.80 -8.93
CA LEU A 173 25.08 0.60 -7.79
C LEU A 173 25.94 0.42 -6.54
N LEU A 174 25.85 1.38 -5.63
CA LEU A 174 26.60 1.44 -4.38
C LEU A 174 25.67 1.14 -3.19
N SER A 175 25.76 -0.07 -2.66
CA SER A 175 25.00 -0.53 -1.50
C SER A 175 25.74 -1.68 -0.83
N ASN A 176 25.55 -1.84 0.47
CA ASN A 176 26.17 -2.94 1.21
C ASN A 176 25.65 -4.32 0.76
N VAL A 177 24.38 -4.38 0.34
CA VAL A 177 23.69 -5.63 -0.05
C VAL A 177 23.15 -5.58 -1.49
N GLY A 178 23.58 -4.58 -2.27
CA GLY A 178 23.02 -4.29 -3.58
C GLY A 178 23.11 -5.45 -4.57
N TYR A 179 24.21 -6.20 -4.56
CA TYR A 179 24.37 -7.41 -5.37
C TYR A 179 23.32 -8.47 -5.00
N ASN A 180 23.21 -8.81 -3.71
CA ASN A 180 22.24 -9.80 -3.21
C ASN A 180 20.80 -9.40 -3.50
N ALA A 181 20.47 -8.10 -3.39
CA ALA A 181 19.13 -7.60 -3.71
C ALA A 181 18.76 -7.84 -5.18
N ILE A 182 19.69 -7.58 -6.12
CA ILE A 182 19.45 -7.83 -7.55
C ILE A 182 19.40 -9.34 -7.85
N GLU A 183 20.29 -10.15 -7.28
CA GLU A 183 20.23 -11.61 -7.45
C GLU A 183 18.91 -12.19 -6.94
N PHE A 184 18.43 -11.72 -5.78
CA PHE A 184 17.13 -12.13 -5.27
C PHE A 184 15.97 -11.71 -6.18
N ALA A 185 16.02 -10.49 -6.76
CA ALA A 185 15.04 -10.05 -7.74
C ALA A 185 15.05 -10.91 -9.01
N LYS A 186 16.22 -11.39 -9.46
CA LYS A 186 16.34 -12.32 -10.59
C LYS A 186 15.63 -13.65 -10.34
N CYS A 187 15.61 -14.13 -9.09
CA CYS A 187 14.96 -15.39 -8.71
C CYS A 187 13.43 -15.25 -8.50
N GLN A 188 12.91 -14.04 -8.26
CA GLN A 188 11.51 -13.80 -7.90
C GLN A 188 10.65 -13.22 -9.04
N LEU A 189 10.90 -13.64 -10.29
CA LEU A 189 10.17 -13.11 -11.45
C LEU A 189 8.67 -13.40 -11.42
N GLU A 190 8.24 -14.45 -10.72
CA GLU A 190 6.83 -14.80 -10.51
C GLU A 190 6.00 -13.69 -9.81
N TRP A 191 6.67 -12.81 -9.06
CA TRP A 191 6.05 -11.69 -8.36
C TRP A 191 5.98 -10.40 -9.20
N MET A 192 6.53 -10.44 -10.42
CA MET A 192 6.68 -9.31 -11.33
C MET A 192 5.51 -9.21 -12.32
N SER A 193 5.60 -8.28 -13.27
CA SER A 193 4.57 -8.08 -14.28
C SER A 193 4.44 -9.27 -15.24
N GLU A 194 3.21 -9.54 -15.71
CA GLU A 194 2.98 -10.61 -16.70
C GLU A 194 3.72 -10.34 -18.00
N GLU A 195 3.91 -9.07 -18.34
CA GLU A 195 4.67 -8.63 -19.51
C GLU A 195 6.15 -9.01 -19.38
N LEU A 196 6.72 -8.83 -18.19
CA LEU A 196 8.10 -9.18 -17.88
C LEU A 196 8.29 -10.71 -17.90
N ILE A 197 7.35 -11.46 -17.33
CA ILE A 197 7.36 -12.94 -17.37
C ILE A 197 7.31 -13.44 -18.82
N LYS A 198 6.37 -12.93 -19.63
CA LYS A 198 6.25 -13.29 -21.06
C LYS A 198 7.52 -12.92 -21.83
N SER A 199 8.13 -11.77 -21.54
CA SER A 199 9.39 -11.38 -22.18
C SER A 199 10.52 -12.35 -21.83
N PHE A 200 10.59 -12.80 -20.58
CA PHE A 200 11.57 -13.78 -20.13
C PHE A 200 11.33 -15.15 -20.78
N GLU A 201 10.10 -15.64 -20.83
CA GLU A 201 9.74 -16.90 -21.51
C GLU A 201 10.15 -16.89 -23.00
N ASN A 202 10.02 -15.75 -23.67
CA ASN A 202 10.34 -15.62 -25.10
C ASN A 202 11.84 -15.43 -25.38
N THR A 203 12.54 -14.67 -24.55
CA THR A 203 13.94 -14.28 -24.80
C THR A 203 14.96 -15.08 -24.01
N CYS A 204 14.54 -15.74 -22.93
CA CYS A 204 15.38 -16.37 -21.92
C CYS A 204 16.41 -15.41 -21.29
N ILE A 205 16.21 -14.09 -21.41
CA ILE A 205 17.08 -13.07 -20.84
C ILE A 205 16.41 -12.49 -19.61
N ASN A 206 17.06 -12.63 -18.45
CA ASN A 206 16.54 -12.06 -17.21
C ASN A 206 16.57 -10.52 -17.28
N PRO A 207 15.46 -9.82 -17.00
CA PRO A 207 15.36 -8.36 -17.07
C PRO A 207 16.24 -7.63 -16.04
N PHE A 208 16.63 -8.31 -14.96
CA PHE A 208 17.54 -7.79 -13.93
C PHE A 208 18.99 -8.27 -14.13
N ALA A 209 19.29 -9.00 -15.22
CA ALA A 209 20.66 -9.25 -15.65
C ALA A 209 21.22 -8.02 -16.36
N PHE A 210 21.54 -7.00 -15.56
CA PHE A 210 22.08 -5.74 -16.04
C PHE A 210 23.43 -5.92 -16.72
N LYS A 211 23.60 -5.27 -17.88
CA LYS A 211 24.83 -5.35 -18.68
C LYS A 211 25.81 -4.23 -18.37
N HIS A 212 25.30 -3.10 -17.89
CA HIS A 212 26.06 -1.87 -17.73
C HIS A 212 26.27 -1.46 -16.27
N VAL A 213 25.47 -2.01 -15.35
CA VAL A 213 25.56 -1.72 -13.91
C VAL A 213 26.74 -2.46 -13.28
N LYS A 214 27.66 -1.72 -12.67
CA LYS A 214 28.74 -2.23 -11.82
C LYS A 214 28.32 -2.15 -10.35
N PHE A 215 28.61 -3.19 -9.58
CA PHE A 215 28.32 -3.22 -8.14
C PHE A 215 29.55 -2.73 -7.36
N CYS A 216 29.33 -1.87 -6.38
CA CYS A 216 30.33 -1.47 -5.40
C CYS A 216 29.74 -1.60 -3.99
N HIS A 217 30.56 -2.05 -3.05
CA HIS A 217 30.17 -2.28 -1.65
C HIS A 217 30.94 -1.38 -0.68
N SER A 218 31.83 -0.53 -1.19
CA SER A 218 32.57 0.45 -0.40
C SER A 218 32.91 1.71 -1.20
N LEU A 219 33.19 2.80 -0.49
CA LEU A 219 33.67 4.05 -1.09
C LEU A 219 35.05 3.87 -1.75
N ILE A 220 35.87 2.93 -1.26
CA ILE A 220 37.18 2.60 -1.83
C ILE A 220 37.00 1.98 -3.22
N GLU A 221 36.04 1.06 -3.39
CA GLU A 221 35.72 0.51 -4.71
C GLU A 221 35.17 1.58 -5.65
N LEU A 222 34.29 2.45 -5.15
CA LEU A 222 33.74 3.55 -5.95
C LEU A 222 34.83 4.50 -6.46
N SER A 223 35.84 4.81 -5.65
CA SER A 223 36.93 5.73 -6.04
C SER A 223 37.81 5.18 -7.17
N ARG A 224 37.87 3.86 -7.34
CA ARG A 224 38.57 3.20 -8.47
C ARG A 224 37.80 3.28 -9.79
N VAL A 225 36.51 3.63 -9.75
CA VAL A 225 35.68 3.78 -10.96
C VAL A 225 35.96 5.15 -11.60
N PRO A 226 36.25 5.22 -12.92
CA PRO A 226 36.60 6.47 -13.58
C PRO A 226 35.42 7.45 -13.63
N ASP A 227 35.74 8.74 -13.49
CA ASP A 227 34.83 9.85 -13.77
C ASP A 227 34.78 10.14 -15.29
N PRO A 228 33.64 10.60 -15.84
CA PRO A 228 32.34 10.83 -15.18
C PRO A 228 31.52 9.55 -14.96
N LYS A 229 30.80 9.46 -13.84
CA LYS A 229 30.01 8.29 -13.45
C LYS A 229 28.64 8.64 -12.88
N VAL A 230 27.72 7.66 -12.96
CA VAL A 230 26.39 7.71 -12.32
C VAL A 230 26.39 6.69 -11.19
N VAL A 231 26.00 7.13 -9.98
CA VAL A 231 25.95 6.30 -8.79
C VAL A 231 24.53 6.27 -8.25
N MET A 232 23.95 5.07 -8.24
CA MET A 232 22.75 4.73 -7.48
C MET A 232 23.20 4.30 -6.09
N ALA A 233 22.96 5.13 -5.07
CA ALA A 233 23.46 4.87 -3.72
C ALA A 233 22.32 4.55 -2.75
N SER A 234 22.57 3.64 -1.80
CA SER A 234 21.60 3.31 -0.75
C SER A 234 21.34 4.49 0.20
N SER A 235 20.13 4.48 0.78
CA SER A 235 19.49 5.53 1.61
C SER A 235 18.89 6.69 0.80
N PRO A 236 17.57 6.75 0.58
CA PRO A 236 16.94 7.81 -0.19
C PRO A 236 16.82 9.15 0.56
N ASP A 237 17.02 9.16 1.88
CA ASP A 237 16.81 10.31 2.77
C ASP A 237 18.04 11.20 2.98
N LEU A 238 19.22 10.75 2.53
CA LEU A 238 20.52 11.42 2.74
C LEU A 238 20.90 11.58 4.23
N GLU A 239 20.32 10.76 5.12
CA GLU A 239 20.60 10.82 6.57
C GLU A 239 21.78 9.95 7.00
N PHE A 240 21.99 8.82 6.33
CA PHE A 240 23.06 7.86 6.63
C PHE A 240 23.41 7.03 5.40
N GLY A 241 24.50 6.28 5.45
CA GLY A 241 24.93 5.40 4.37
C GLY A 241 25.55 6.12 3.18
N PHE A 242 25.80 5.36 2.11
CA PHE A 242 26.62 5.82 1.00
C PHE A 242 26.05 7.01 0.23
N SER A 243 24.73 7.17 0.17
CA SER A 243 24.15 8.34 -0.50
C SER A 243 24.51 9.65 0.21
N ARG A 244 24.61 9.63 1.55
CA ARG A 244 25.03 10.79 2.33
C ARG A 244 26.51 11.07 2.10
N ASP A 245 27.37 10.06 2.21
CA ASP A 245 28.81 10.23 2.08
C ASP A 245 29.17 10.80 0.69
N VAL A 246 28.63 10.18 -0.37
CA VAL A 246 28.84 10.65 -1.75
C VAL A 246 28.22 12.04 -1.97
N PHE A 247 27.09 12.35 -1.32
CA PHE A 247 26.50 13.69 -1.41
C PHE A 247 27.42 14.75 -0.81
N LEU A 248 27.99 14.50 0.38
CA LEU A 248 28.90 15.43 1.05
C LEU A 248 30.14 15.71 0.19
N ASP A 249 30.70 14.68 -0.45
CA ASP A 249 31.84 14.82 -1.36
C ASP A 249 31.50 15.61 -2.62
N TRP A 250 30.28 15.47 -3.15
CA TRP A 250 29.93 15.93 -4.48
C TRP A 250 29.12 17.22 -4.51
N CYS A 251 28.51 17.63 -3.39
CA CYS A 251 27.55 18.73 -3.37
C CYS A 251 28.16 20.09 -3.76
N SER A 252 29.46 20.30 -3.48
CA SER A 252 30.14 21.58 -3.77
C SER A 252 30.59 21.74 -5.22
N ASN A 253 30.55 20.69 -6.03
CA ASN A 253 30.90 20.79 -7.45
C ASN A 253 29.67 21.10 -8.30
N SER A 254 29.69 22.23 -9.01
CA SER A 254 28.58 22.69 -9.86
C SER A 254 28.35 21.86 -11.12
N LYS A 255 29.33 21.03 -11.53
CA LYS A 255 29.16 20.09 -12.64
C LYS A 255 28.36 18.86 -12.22
N ASN A 256 28.43 18.50 -10.95
CA ASN A 256 27.74 17.33 -10.42
C ASN A 256 26.24 17.59 -10.31
N ARG A 257 25.48 16.50 -10.30
CA ARG A 257 24.03 16.55 -10.18
C ARG A 257 23.50 15.54 -9.18
N LEU A 258 22.45 15.95 -8.48
CA LEU A 258 21.70 15.13 -7.54
C LEU A 258 20.29 14.91 -8.10
N ILE A 259 19.88 13.64 -8.22
CA ILE A 259 18.52 13.27 -8.64
C ILE A 259 17.80 12.62 -7.48
N LEU A 260 16.85 13.34 -6.89
CA LEU A 260 16.00 12.80 -5.83
C LEU A 260 14.79 12.12 -6.46
N THR A 261 14.57 10.86 -6.11
CA THR A 261 13.57 10.00 -6.77
C THR A 261 12.33 9.76 -5.92
N THR A 262 12.46 9.93 -4.62
CA THR A 262 11.45 9.64 -3.60
C THR A 262 11.41 10.78 -2.60
N ARG A 263 10.22 11.17 -2.17
CA ARG A 263 10.04 12.06 -1.02
C ARG A 263 10.08 11.25 0.26
N THR A 264 11.07 11.59 1.06
CA THR A 264 11.24 11.00 2.39
C THR A 264 10.50 11.84 3.43
N SER A 265 10.61 11.41 4.69
CA SER A 265 9.97 12.04 5.84
C SER A 265 10.31 13.54 5.96
N ALA A 266 9.38 14.36 6.47
CA ALA A 266 9.52 15.82 6.54
C ALA A 266 10.78 16.33 7.25
N ALA A 267 11.38 15.52 8.13
CA ALA A 267 12.53 15.90 8.95
C ALA A 267 13.90 15.52 8.34
N THR A 268 13.95 15.05 7.09
CA THR A 268 15.19 14.59 6.45
C THR A 268 15.83 15.65 5.56
N LEU A 269 17.13 15.54 5.35
CA LEU A 269 17.92 16.38 4.46
C LEU A 269 17.39 16.34 3.03
N ALA A 270 17.15 15.14 2.48
CA ALA A 270 16.58 15.01 1.14
C ALA A 270 15.23 15.74 1.02
N ARG A 271 14.37 15.67 2.05
CA ARG A 271 13.08 16.34 2.00
C ARG A 271 13.19 17.85 2.09
N ASN A 272 14.08 18.35 2.94
CA ASN A 272 14.37 19.78 3.04
C ASN A 272 14.87 20.36 1.70
N ILE A 273 15.76 19.64 1.00
CA ILE A 273 16.26 20.04 -0.32
C ILE A 273 15.15 20.07 -1.38
N ILE A 274 14.19 19.15 -1.33
CA ILE A 274 13.04 19.11 -2.25
C ILE A 274 12.12 20.31 -2.02
N ASP A 275 11.77 20.58 -0.76
CA ASP A 275 10.80 21.61 -0.41
C ASP A 275 11.40 23.03 -0.50
N ASN A 276 12.72 23.18 -0.28
CA ASN A 276 13.44 24.45 -0.28
C ASN A 276 14.64 24.44 -1.26
N PRO A 277 14.42 24.54 -2.58
CA PRO A 277 15.47 24.43 -3.60
C PRO A 277 16.46 25.62 -3.61
N GLU A 278 16.17 26.71 -2.90
CA GLU A 278 17.05 27.88 -2.78
C GLU A 278 18.15 27.72 -1.72
N ILE A 279 18.07 26.66 -0.90
CA ILE A 279 19.09 26.39 0.13
C ILE A 279 20.42 26.07 -0.55
N LYS A 280 21.40 26.94 -0.32
CA LYS A 280 22.78 26.73 -0.80
C LYS A 280 23.74 26.35 0.32
N ASN A 281 23.49 26.78 1.55
CA ASN A 281 24.38 26.50 2.66
C ASN A 281 23.65 25.64 3.69
N ILE A 282 24.26 24.52 4.06
CA ILE A 282 23.73 23.59 5.06
C ILE A 282 24.79 23.34 6.12
N SER A 283 24.38 23.27 7.38
CA SER A 283 25.23 22.82 8.48
C SER A 283 24.79 21.42 8.86
N LEU A 284 25.69 20.45 8.80
CA LEU A 284 25.41 19.05 9.05
C LEU A 284 26.41 18.48 10.03
N GLU A 285 25.94 17.55 10.85
CA GLU A 285 26.80 16.67 11.63
C GLU A 285 27.32 15.55 10.70
N VAL A 286 28.63 15.49 10.55
CA VAL A 286 29.35 14.44 9.84
C VAL A 286 29.83 13.43 10.87
N ARG A 287 29.57 12.15 10.60
CA ARG A 287 29.94 11.05 11.48
C ARG A 287 30.91 10.15 10.73
N LYS A 288 32.08 9.90 11.30
CA LYS A 288 33.11 9.06 10.69
C LYS A 288 33.60 8.03 11.69
N ARG A 289 33.51 6.75 11.32
CA ARG A 289 34.08 5.66 12.11
C ARG A 289 35.55 5.49 11.76
N VAL A 290 36.42 5.59 12.76
CA VAL A 290 37.88 5.57 12.59
C VAL A 290 38.48 4.50 13.50
N LYS A 291 39.46 3.74 12.99
CA LYS A 291 40.20 2.75 13.78
C LYS A 291 41.04 3.47 14.83
N SER A 292 41.12 2.96 16.05
CA SER A 292 41.75 3.64 17.19
C SER A 292 43.24 3.98 16.99
N GLU A 293 43.92 3.28 16.09
CA GLU A 293 45.34 3.50 15.75
C GLU A 293 45.54 4.55 14.64
N SER A 294 44.47 5.16 14.13
CA SER A 294 44.56 6.09 13.02
C SER A 294 45.12 7.45 13.47
N ARG A 295 45.98 8.05 12.66
CA ARG A 295 46.45 9.44 12.85
C ARG A 295 45.31 10.45 13.00
N GLU A 296 44.19 10.24 12.31
CA GLU A 296 42.97 11.05 12.44
C GLU A 296 42.35 10.97 13.86
N PHE A 297 42.44 9.81 14.52
CA PHE A 297 42.02 9.64 15.91
C PHE A 297 42.98 10.35 16.87
N GLU A 298 44.30 10.33 16.62
CA GLU A 298 45.26 11.11 17.40
C GLU A 298 45.04 12.62 17.25
N GLU A 299 44.73 13.09 16.03
CA GLU A 299 44.38 14.48 15.74
C GLU A 299 43.09 14.87 16.46
N TYR A 300 42.03 14.06 16.38
CA TYR A 300 40.79 14.28 17.16
C TYR A 300 41.04 14.22 18.67
N LEU A 301 41.86 13.29 19.17
CA LEU A 301 42.22 13.20 20.58
C LEU A 301 43.03 14.44 21.01
N SER A 302 43.84 15.01 20.13
CA SER A 302 44.58 16.24 20.38
C SER A 302 43.65 17.47 20.41
N GLU A 303 42.71 17.57 19.47
CA GLU A 303 41.70 18.63 19.40
C GLU A 303 40.72 18.56 20.58
N THR A 304 40.25 17.35 20.93
CA THR A 304 39.41 17.14 22.12
C THR A 304 40.19 17.41 23.40
N LYS A 305 41.46 17.01 23.51
CA LYS A 305 42.32 17.41 24.65
C LYS A 305 42.52 18.92 24.71
N GLU A 306 42.62 19.63 23.58
CA GLU A 306 42.69 21.09 23.55
C GLU A 306 41.36 21.74 23.92
N MET A 307 40.23 21.20 23.47
CA MET A 307 38.89 21.67 23.83
C MET A 307 38.57 21.39 25.31
N VAL A 308 38.97 20.24 25.84
CA VAL A 308 38.84 19.89 27.27
C VAL A 308 39.77 20.76 28.12
N LYS A 309 40.98 21.08 27.66
CA LYS A 309 41.85 22.07 28.32
C LYS A 309 41.27 23.48 28.34
N LYS A 310 40.44 23.84 27.35
CA LYS A 310 39.76 25.14 27.24
C LYS A 310 38.42 25.20 27.99
N THR A 311 37.82 24.06 28.36
CA THR A 311 36.48 23.99 28.99
C THR A 311 36.52 23.64 30.49
N ASP A 312 37.71 23.81 31.09
CA ASP A 312 37.93 24.02 32.53
C ASP A 312 37.86 22.81 33.49
N CYS A 313 38.57 22.99 34.60
CA CYS A 313 38.73 22.05 35.70
C CYS A 313 37.40 21.46 36.24
N ASN A 314 37.47 20.19 36.68
CA ASN A 314 36.53 19.44 37.53
C ASN A 314 35.29 18.79 36.85
N LYS A 315 35.39 17.52 36.45
CA LYS A 315 34.99 16.31 37.22
C LYS A 315 34.99 15.07 36.33
N LEU A 316 35.16 13.95 37.01
CA LEU A 316 35.67 12.67 36.52
C LEU A 316 34.72 11.82 35.68
N MET A 317 35.40 10.99 34.90
CA MET A 317 35.00 9.71 34.30
C MET A 317 34.06 8.85 35.15
N GLN A 318 33.16 8.15 34.47
CA GLN A 318 33.00 6.69 34.53
C GLN A 318 31.89 6.23 33.57
N ILE A 319 32.21 5.37 32.59
CA ILE A 319 31.24 4.45 31.96
C ILE A 319 31.90 3.08 31.75
N SER A 320 31.09 2.07 32.04
CA SER A 320 31.34 0.65 32.25
C SER A 320 31.65 -0.18 31.00
N GLU A 321 32.40 -1.25 31.24
CA GLU A 321 32.64 -2.41 30.36
C GLU A 321 31.34 -3.15 30.02
N ASN A 322 31.13 -3.44 28.73
CA ASN A 322 30.81 -4.77 28.19
C ASN A 322 30.34 -4.64 26.73
N LYS A 323 31.07 -5.26 25.80
CA LYS A 323 30.52 -5.76 24.52
C LYS A 323 31.50 -6.77 23.91
N PHE A 324 31.00 -7.98 23.66
CA PHE A 324 31.67 -9.05 22.92
C PHE A 324 30.79 -9.48 21.74
N GLU A 325 31.48 -10.00 20.73
CA GLU A 325 31.04 -10.73 19.52
C GLU A 325 30.53 -9.92 18.32
N SER A 326 31.42 -9.74 17.32
CA SER A 326 31.05 -9.35 15.95
C SER A 326 32.07 -9.79 14.87
N VAL A 327 32.54 -11.05 14.89
CA VAL A 327 33.49 -11.56 13.85
C VAL A 327 32.98 -12.78 13.06
N LEU A 328 31.86 -13.40 13.41
CA LEU A 328 31.38 -14.61 12.73
C LEU A 328 30.45 -14.41 11.51
N ILE A 329 30.22 -13.17 11.06
CA ILE A 329 29.16 -12.88 10.07
C ILE A 329 29.69 -12.82 8.62
N LYS A 330 30.98 -12.53 8.39
CA LYS A 330 31.55 -12.52 7.03
C LYS A 330 31.59 -13.90 6.38
N GLU A 331 31.75 -14.98 7.16
CA GLU A 331 31.78 -16.35 6.63
C GLU A 331 30.37 -16.94 6.39
N ARG A 332 29.34 -16.49 7.12
CA ARG A 332 27.98 -17.04 6.99
C ARG A 332 27.18 -16.56 5.78
N LEU A 333 27.48 -15.37 5.26
CA LEU A 333 26.87 -14.86 4.02
C LEU A 333 27.29 -15.69 2.78
N HIS A 334 28.46 -16.33 2.82
CA HIS A 334 28.92 -17.25 1.78
C HIS A 334 28.29 -18.65 1.91
N LEU A 335 27.94 -19.07 3.13
CA LEU A 335 27.38 -20.40 3.42
C LEU A 335 25.87 -20.52 3.15
N MET A 336 25.14 -19.40 2.99
CA MET A 336 23.70 -19.43 2.73
C MET A 336 23.32 -19.72 1.27
N PHE A 337 24.28 -19.72 0.32
CA PHE A 337 24.01 -19.94 -1.10
C PHE A 337 25.17 -20.66 -1.81
N PRO A 338 25.21 -22.01 -1.81
CA PRO A 338 26.19 -22.73 -2.60
C PRO A 338 25.76 -22.71 -4.08
N PHE A 339 26.44 -21.94 -4.90
CA PHE A 339 26.43 -22.11 -6.35
C PHE A 339 27.84 -22.45 -6.80
N GLU A 340 27.98 -23.64 -7.40
CA GLU A 340 29.24 -24.18 -7.91
C GLU A 340 29.75 -23.31 -9.07
N GLU A 341 30.84 -22.57 -8.84
CA GLU A 341 31.73 -22.18 -9.93
C GLU A 341 32.66 -23.37 -10.22
N GLU A 342 32.59 -23.93 -11.42
CA GLU A 342 33.58 -24.87 -11.94
C GLU A 342 34.93 -24.14 -12.07
N ALA A 343 35.79 -24.27 -11.07
CA ALA A 343 37.18 -23.81 -11.12
C ALA A 343 38.14 -25.00 -11.00
N GLU A 344 38.87 -25.23 -12.10
CA GLU A 344 39.92 -26.25 -12.23
C GLU A 344 41.00 -26.14 -11.15
N THR A 345 41.39 -27.31 -10.66
CA THR A 345 42.35 -27.56 -9.59
C THR A 345 43.77 -27.10 -9.91
N VAL A 346 44.32 -26.19 -9.09
CA VAL A 346 45.76 -26.12 -8.81
C VAL A 346 45.96 -26.14 -7.30
N ALA A 347 46.22 -27.33 -6.77
CA ALA A 347 46.52 -27.53 -5.35
C ALA A 347 47.94 -27.04 -5.02
N LYS A 348 48.05 -26.02 -4.18
CA LYS A 348 49.22 -25.79 -3.34
C LYS A 348 48.77 -25.76 -1.88
N LYS A 349 49.43 -26.58 -1.07
CA LYS A 349 49.27 -26.62 0.39
C LYS A 349 49.75 -25.29 0.96
N GLU A 350 48.87 -24.55 1.62
CA GLU A 350 49.26 -23.50 2.57
C GLU A 350 48.92 -23.99 3.97
N GLU A 351 49.89 -23.81 4.87
CA GLU A 351 49.84 -24.16 6.28
C GLU A 351 48.76 -23.31 6.98
N PHE A 352 48.00 -23.93 7.88
CA PHE A 352 47.04 -23.24 8.73
C PHE A 352 47.80 -22.39 9.76
N ASP A 353 47.91 -21.09 9.52
CA ASP A 353 48.24 -20.12 10.56
C ASP A 353 47.04 -19.96 11.52
N GLU A 354 47.32 -19.93 12.82
CA GLU A 354 46.32 -19.68 13.88
C GLU A 354 45.56 -18.36 13.63
N PRO A 355 44.26 -18.27 13.97
CA PRO A 355 43.48 -17.06 13.76
C PRO A 355 44.03 -15.91 14.61
N ILE A 356 44.65 -14.93 13.95
CA ILE A 356 45.01 -13.66 14.54
C ILE A 356 43.70 -12.91 14.84
N PHE A 357 43.33 -12.82 16.12
CA PHE A 357 42.25 -11.95 16.58
C PHE A 357 42.70 -10.48 16.43
N ASP A 358 42.35 -9.84 15.32
CA ASP A 358 42.56 -8.41 15.14
C ASP A 358 41.51 -7.66 15.98
N ASN A 359 41.89 -7.27 17.20
CA ASN A 359 41.08 -6.47 18.13
C ASN A 359 41.04 -5.01 17.67
N ASP A 360 40.45 -4.77 16.51
CA ASP A 360 40.30 -3.43 15.97
C ASP A 360 39.21 -2.67 16.72
N VAL A 361 39.62 -1.88 17.71
CA VAL A 361 38.73 -0.93 18.40
C VAL A 361 38.45 0.23 17.45
N TYR A 362 37.17 0.52 17.18
CA TYR A 362 36.74 1.66 16.37
C TYR A 362 36.01 2.69 17.23
N HIS A 363 36.15 3.96 16.86
CA HIS A 363 35.43 5.07 17.48
C HIS A 363 34.74 5.94 16.43
N VAL A 364 33.58 6.50 16.80
CA VAL A 364 32.83 7.43 15.94
C VAL A 364 33.20 8.86 16.31
N ILE A 365 33.76 9.56 15.34
CA ILE A 365 34.04 10.99 15.42
C ILE A 365 32.84 11.75 14.86
N ARG A 366 32.36 12.75 15.61
CA ARG A 366 31.25 13.63 15.21
C ARG A 366 31.78 15.06 15.04
N THR A 367 31.67 15.60 13.83
CA THR A 367 32.09 16.96 13.49
C THR A 367 30.90 17.74 12.94
N GLN A 368 30.80 19.03 13.28
CA GLN A 368 29.81 19.90 12.66
C GLN A 368 30.47 20.67 11.52
N GLU A 369 30.00 20.45 10.31
CA GLU A 369 30.59 20.99 9.09
C GLU A 369 29.55 21.76 8.27
N ASN A 370 30.02 22.78 7.57
CA ASN A 370 29.19 23.63 6.72
C ASN A 370 29.49 23.33 5.26
N PHE A 371 28.47 22.96 4.50
CA PHE A 371 28.57 22.62 3.09
C PHE A 371 27.83 23.65 2.23
N THR A 372 28.43 23.99 1.10
CA THR A 372 27.79 24.78 0.06
C THR A 372 27.33 23.86 -1.06
N ILE A 373 26.01 23.69 -1.21
CA ILE A 373 25.36 23.00 -2.31
C ILE A 373 25.47 23.87 -3.58
N SER A 374 26.38 23.48 -4.46
CA SER A 374 26.55 24.08 -5.79
C SER A 374 26.13 23.14 -6.93
N CYS A 375 25.98 21.84 -6.65
CA CYS A 375 25.50 20.85 -7.61
C CYS A 375 24.04 21.11 -8.02
N SER A 376 23.68 20.74 -9.24
CA SER A 376 22.29 20.89 -9.70
C SER A 376 21.43 19.78 -9.10
N VAL A 377 20.46 20.16 -8.26
CA VAL A 377 19.50 19.22 -7.67
C VAL A 377 18.21 19.20 -8.48
N LYS A 378 17.67 18.00 -8.70
CA LYS A 378 16.37 17.83 -9.35
C LYS A 378 15.59 16.70 -8.71
N PHE A 379 14.32 16.96 -8.40
CA PHE A 379 13.37 15.92 -7.99
C PHE A 379 12.66 15.35 -9.23
N ILE A 380 12.74 14.03 -9.43
CA ILE A 380 12.06 13.30 -10.50
C ILE A 380 11.29 12.15 -9.86
N ASP A 381 9.97 12.18 -9.93
CA ASP A 381 9.13 11.28 -9.13
C ASP A 381 9.09 9.83 -9.63
N PHE A 382 9.68 8.92 -8.85
CA PHE A 382 9.64 7.47 -9.03
C PHE A 382 8.90 6.74 -7.90
N GLU A 383 8.17 7.42 -7.02
CA GLU A 383 7.50 6.81 -5.85
C GLU A 383 6.39 5.82 -6.22
N GLY A 384 5.89 5.85 -7.46
CA GLY A 384 4.83 4.94 -7.92
C GLY A 384 3.46 5.16 -7.31
N ASN A 385 3.28 5.98 -6.27
CA ASN A 385 2.02 6.08 -5.53
C ASN A 385 1.15 7.29 -5.92
N ARG A 386 1.09 7.64 -7.22
CA ARG A 386 0.43 8.87 -7.69
C ARG A 386 -0.73 8.69 -8.68
N GLY A 387 -1.81 9.41 -8.44
CA GLY A 387 -2.79 9.78 -9.46
C GLY A 387 -4.08 10.39 -8.90
N GLU A 388 -4.66 11.33 -9.64
CA GLU A 388 -6.02 11.86 -9.48
C GLU A 388 -7.08 10.74 -9.31
N MET A 389 -6.80 9.55 -9.87
CA MET A 389 -7.63 8.36 -9.68
C MET A 389 -7.65 7.84 -8.24
N ARG A 390 -6.69 8.12 -7.35
CA ARG A 390 -6.78 7.71 -5.94
C ARG A 390 -7.91 8.43 -5.21
N TRP A 391 -8.12 9.72 -5.49
CA TRP A 391 -9.33 10.44 -5.09
C TRP A 391 -10.56 9.76 -5.68
N ARG A 392 -10.55 9.41 -6.97
CA ARG A 392 -11.69 8.74 -7.61
C ARG A 392 -11.93 7.33 -7.09
N ILE A 393 -10.93 6.56 -6.72
CA ILE A 393 -11.03 5.21 -6.15
C ILE A 393 -11.55 5.36 -4.72
N THR A 394 -10.94 6.21 -3.90
CA THR A 394 -11.42 6.51 -2.54
C THR A 394 -12.85 7.05 -2.59
N ALA A 395 -13.18 7.92 -3.55
CA ALA A 395 -14.49 8.52 -3.72
C ALA A 395 -15.50 7.63 -4.45
N ASN A 396 -15.09 6.70 -5.31
CA ASN A 396 -15.95 5.72 -5.96
C ASN A 396 -16.22 4.54 -5.01
N THR A 397 -15.22 4.12 -4.22
CA THR A 397 -15.41 3.22 -3.08
C THR A 397 -16.34 3.89 -2.09
N ALA A 398 -16.09 5.15 -1.68
CA ALA A 398 -16.99 5.91 -0.81
C ALA A 398 -18.38 6.17 -1.43
N ARG A 399 -18.50 6.38 -2.76
CA ARG A 399 -19.80 6.51 -3.46
C ARG A 399 -20.53 5.17 -3.62
N SER A 400 -19.80 4.06 -3.78
CA SER A 400 -20.37 2.70 -3.78
C SER A 400 -20.84 2.29 -2.38
N LEU A 401 -20.15 2.78 -1.35
CA LEU A 401 -20.57 2.73 0.05
C LEU A 401 -21.68 3.77 0.34
N GLY A 402 -21.76 4.82 -0.48
CA GLY A 402 -22.62 5.99 -0.36
C GLY A 402 -24.11 5.79 -0.61
N SER A 403 -24.60 4.55 -0.64
CA SER A 403 -26.03 4.32 -0.38
C SER A 403 -26.34 4.12 1.11
N CYS A 404 -25.31 3.95 1.98
CA CYS A 404 -25.46 3.81 3.42
C CYS A 404 -24.23 4.39 4.17
N CYS A 405 -24.20 5.69 4.47
CA CYS A 405 -23.50 6.29 5.64
C CYS A 405 -21.97 6.06 5.84
N GLY A 406 -21.09 6.32 4.86
CA GLY A 406 -19.63 6.22 5.07
C GLY A 406 -19.03 7.43 5.83
N LYS A 407 -18.59 7.24 7.09
CA LYS A 407 -17.83 8.24 7.88
C LYS A 407 -16.34 8.20 7.51
N LEU A 408 -15.70 9.37 7.34
CA LEU A 408 -14.26 9.50 7.12
C LEU A 408 -13.57 9.91 8.44
N PHE A 409 -12.46 9.25 8.77
CA PHE A 409 -11.70 9.51 9.99
C PHE A 409 -10.23 9.83 9.66
N THR A 410 -9.62 10.74 10.42
CA THR A 410 -8.20 11.12 10.33
C THR A 410 -7.59 11.19 11.73
N PRO A 411 -7.34 10.05 12.38
CA PRO A 411 -6.83 10.03 13.75
C PRO A 411 -5.40 10.55 13.86
N ARG A 412 -5.07 11.14 15.00
CA ARG A 412 -3.70 11.51 15.39
C ARG A 412 -2.97 10.32 15.99
N SER A 413 -1.65 10.44 16.13
CA SER A 413 -0.83 9.43 16.81
C SER A 413 -1.35 9.22 18.25
N GLY A 414 -1.63 7.97 18.60
CA GLY A 414 -2.20 7.58 19.90
C GLY A 414 -3.73 7.77 20.04
N GLU A 415 -4.40 8.29 19.02
CA GLU A 415 -5.87 8.42 19.01
C GLU A 415 -6.53 7.11 18.58
N TYR A 416 -7.54 6.68 19.32
CA TYR A 416 -8.36 5.52 18.98
C TYR A 416 -9.63 5.98 18.28
N VAL A 417 -9.99 5.30 17.19
CA VAL A 417 -11.25 5.53 16.48
C VAL A 417 -12.10 4.28 16.59
N ASP A 418 -13.28 4.43 17.18
CA ASP A 418 -14.30 3.40 17.11
C ASP A 418 -14.98 3.45 15.74
N VAL A 419 -14.62 2.48 14.91
CA VAL A 419 -15.17 2.26 13.57
C VAL A 419 -16.14 1.08 13.53
N SER A 420 -16.50 0.53 14.69
CA SER A 420 -17.51 -0.52 14.74
C SER A 420 -18.85 0.07 14.28
N MET A 421 -19.42 -0.56 13.25
CA MET A 421 -20.80 -0.31 12.89
C MET A 421 -21.61 -1.37 13.63
N GLU A 422 -22.60 -0.98 14.42
CA GLU A 422 -23.56 -1.91 15.03
C GLU A 422 -24.46 -2.50 13.94
N SER A 423 -23.88 -3.24 13.01
CA SER A 423 -24.59 -4.18 12.16
C SER A 423 -24.69 -5.47 12.94
N HIS A 424 -25.82 -5.66 13.63
CA HIS A 424 -26.16 -6.96 14.21
C HIS A 424 -26.41 -7.97 13.07
N VAL A 425 -25.33 -8.59 12.61
CA VAL A 425 -25.36 -9.62 11.56
C VAL A 425 -25.53 -10.97 12.24
N TYR A 426 -26.66 -11.61 11.99
CA TYR A 426 -26.96 -12.96 12.46
C TYR A 426 -26.98 -13.90 11.25
N SER A 427 -26.20 -14.98 11.30
CA SER A 427 -26.27 -16.04 10.30
C SER A 427 -27.46 -16.93 10.64
N VAL A 428 -28.52 -16.86 9.83
CA VAL A 428 -29.71 -17.71 9.98
C VAL A 428 -29.67 -18.80 8.91
N LYS A 429 -29.71 -20.06 9.32
CA LYS A 429 -29.80 -21.19 8.38
C LYS A 429 -31.26 -21.36 7.92
N MET A 430 -31.46 -21.43 6.61
CA MET A 430 -32.71 -21.94 6.04
C MET A 430 -32.57 -23.45 5.86
N ASN A 431 -33.29 -24.23 6.66
CA ASN A 431 -33.48 -25.67 6.41
C ASN A 431 -34.50 -25.84 5.24
N ASP A 432 -35.15 -27.01 5.10
CA ASP A 432 -36.00 -27.50 3.97
C ASP A 432 -37.07 -26.54 3.37
N LEU A 433 -37.17 -25.29 3.83
CA LEU A 433 -37.98 -24.20 3.31
C LEU A 433 -37.65 -23.82 1.85
N LEU A 434 -36.38 -23.97 1.42
CA LEU A 434 -35.96 -23.66 0.04
C LEU A 434 -36.75 -24.45 -1.02
N ALA A 435 -37.14 -25.69 -0.70
CA ALA A 435 -37.91 -26.55 -1.60
C ALA A 435 -39.37 -26.07 -1.81
N ASN A 436 -39.90 -25.24 -0.90
CA ASN A 436 -41.29 -24.79 -0.89
C ASN A 436 -41.45 -23.30 -1.27
N LEU A 437 -40.41 -22.67 -1.80
CA LEU A 437 -40.44 -21.27 -2.21
C LEU A 437 -41.02 -21.10 -3.62
N SER A 438 -42.08 -20.30 -3.73
CA SER A 438 -42.65 -19.89 -5.01
C SER A 438 -41.90 -18.65 -5.53
N PHE A 439 -41.04 -18.84 -6.53
CA PHE A 439 -40.30 -17.76 -7.17
C PHE A 439 -41.16 -17.05 -8.23
N ILE A 440 -41.15 -15.72 -8.21
CA ILE A 440 -41.80 -14.85 -9.18
C ILE A 440 -40.71 -14.09 -9.93
N ARG A 441 -40.71 -14.19 -11.26
CA ARG A 441 -39.74 -13.49 -12.11
C ARG A 441 -40.13 -12.02 -12.30
N VAL A 442 -39.23 -11.12 -11.94
CA VAL A 442 -39.40 -9.67 -12.10
C VAL A 442 -38.18 -9.11 -12.82
N LYS A 443 -38.37 -8.72 -14.09
CA LYS A 443 -37.30 -8.28 -15.00
C LYS A 443 -36.18 -9.33 -15.10
N ASP A 444 -34.99 -9.02 -14.59
CA ASP A 444 -33.78 -9.84 -14.68
C ASP A 444 -33.52 -10.68 -13.41
N ALA A 445 -34.43 -10.67 -12.43
CA ALA A 445 -34.29 -11.38 -11.16
C ALA A 445 -35.52 -12.24 -10.83
N GLU A 446 -35.32 -13.24 -9.98
CA GLU A 446 -36.37 -14.07 -9.38
C GLU A 446 -36.52 -13.72 -7.90
N LEU A 447 -37.76 -13.57 -7.45
CA LEU A 447 -38.09 -13.12 -6.09
C LEU A 447 -38.97 -14.17 -5.41
N ALA A 448 -38.63 -14.54 -4.18
CA ALA A 448 -39.46 -15.38 -3.32
C ALA A 448 -39.64 -14.73 -1.95
N TRP A 449 -40.80 -14.95 -1.32
CA TRP A 449 -41.10 -14.49 0.03
C TRP A 449 -40.90 -15.61 1.03
N VAL A 450 -40.24 -15.30 2.15
CA VAL A 450 -40.02 -16.19 3.29
C VAL A 450 -40.47 -15.46 4.54
N ASP A 451 -41.37 -16.04 5.32
CA ASP A 451 -41.80 -15.52 6.62
C ASP A 451 -41.81 -16.67 7.63
N GLY A 452 -41.10 -16.54 8.74
CA GLY A 452 -40.95 -17.66 9.66
C GLY A 452 -40.44 -17.29 11.04
N GLU A 453 -40.76 -18.13 12.01
CA GLU A 453 -40.26 -18.00 13.38
C GLU A 453 -38.79 -18.43 13.43
N VAL A 454 -37.94 -17.63 14.05
CA VAL A 454 -36.52 -17.95 14.23
C VAL A 454 -36.37 -18.65 15.57
N GLY A 455 -35.95 -19.92 15.54
CA GLY A 455 -35.53 -20.70 16.69
C GLY A 455 -34.02 -20.69 16.82
N ILE A 456 -33.52 -20.93 18.03
CA ILE A 456 -32.11 -21.24 18.26
C ILE A 456 -32.03 -22.75 18.45
N ASP A 457 -31.28 -23.43 17.58
CA ASP A 457 -31.04 -24.87 17.68
C ASP A 457 -30.05 -25.18 18.83
N ASP A 458 -29.93 -26.45 19.24
CA ASP A 458 -29.03 -26.91 20.30
C ASP A 458 -27.54 -26.52 20.06
N ASP A 459 -27.15 -26.25 18.81
CA ASP A 459 -25.84 -25.75 18.39
C ASP A 459 -25.69 -24.20 18.47
N ASN A 460 -26.63 -23.52 19.14
CA ASN A 460 -26.68 -22.06 19.28
C ASN A 460 -26.73 -21.31 17.92
N CYS A 461 -27.24 -21.97 16.88
CA CYS A 461 -27.45 -21.42 15.54
C CYS A 461 -28.90 -20.99 15.36
N ALA A 462 -29.13 -19.81 14.79
CA ALA A 462 -30.48 -19.35 14.46
C ALA A 462 -30.99 -20.07 13.19
N SER A 463 -32.17 -20.68 13.26
CA SER A 463 -32.80 -21.43 12.16
C SER A 463 -34.26 -21.02 12.00
N ILE A 464 -34.76 -20.97 10.76
CA ILE A 464 -36.18 -20.67 10.49
C ILE A 464 -37.02 -21.94 10.67
N LEU A 465 -37.95 -21.92 11.64
CA LEU A 465 -38.73 -23.08 12.10
C LEU A 465 -40.00 -23.37 11.27
N GLY A 466 -40.46 -22.45 10.41
CA GLY A 466 -41.64 -22.68 9.56
C GLY A 466 -42.02 -21.50 8.68
N ASN A 467 -42.86 -21.71 7.66
CA ASN A 467 -43.36 -20.65 6.76
C ASN A 467 -44.81 -20.26 7.10
N LYS A 468 -45.12 -19.00 7.43
CA LYS A 468 -46.50 -18.53 7.59
C LYS A 468 -47.02 -17.92 6.29
N THR A 469 -48.23 -18.32 5.85
CA THR A 469 -48.92 -17.65 4.74
C THR A 469 -49.52 -16.33 5.22
N PRO A 470 -49.42 -15.22 4.47
CA PRO A 470 -49.88 -13.92 4.95
C PRO A 470 -51.41 -13.83 4.96
N ASP A 471 -51.95 -13.31 6.06
CA ASP A 471 -53.30 -12.79 6.13
C ASP A 471 -53.29 -11.30 5.72
N ASN A 472 -54.12 -10.95 4.72
CA ASN A 472 -54.66 -9.62 4.33
C ASN A 472 -54.27 -9.04 2.96
N ASP A 473 -55.31 -8.66 2.21
CA ASP A 473 -55.35 -8.09 0.86
C ASP A 473 -54.99 -6.58 0.81
N VAL A 474 -53.70 -6.24 0.80
CA VAL A 474 -53.27 -4.83 0.55
C VAL A 474 -52.23 -4.78 -0.59
N PRO A 475 -52.56 -4.21 -1.78
CA PRO A 475 -51.63 -4.15 -2.90
C PRO A 475 -50.55 -3.07 -2.69
N VAL A 476 -49.29 -3.42 -3.00
CA VAL A 476 -48.12 -2.52 -2.94
C VAL A 476 -47.57 -2.31 -4.36
N PHE A 477 -47.33 -1.05 -4.74
CA PHE A 477 -46.78 -0.68 -6.05
C PHE A 477 -45.24 -0.63 -6.00
N LEU A 478 -44.56 -1.22 -6.98
CA LEU A 478 -43.09 -1.19 -7.09
C LEU A 478 -42.63 -0.10 -8.07
N GLY A 479 -41.73 0.78 -7.60
CA GLY A 479 -41.18 1.89 -8.36
C GLY A 479 -41.91 3.22 -8.14
N GLY A 480 -41.24 4.33 -8.47
CA GLY A 480 -41.78 5.68 -8.35
C GLY A 480 -42.91 5.92 -9.36
N PHE A 481 -44.13 5.54 -9.00
CA PHE A 481 -45.33 5.82 -9.80
C PHE A 481 -45.52 7.33 -9.94
N LYS A 482 -45.83 7.82 -11.14
CA LYS A 482 -46.22 9.22 -11.37
C LYS A 482 -47.62 9.26 -11.93
N LEU A 483 -48.51 10.05 -11.30
CA LEU A 483 -49.89 10.24 -11.76
C LEU A 483 -49.97 10.79 -13.19
N LEU A 484 -48.93 11.51 -13.66
CA LEU A 484 -48.83 11.98 -15.04
C LEU A 484 -48.66 10.84 -16.05
N ASP A 485 -47.88 9.81 -15.73
CA ASP A 485 -47.64 8.69 -16.64
C ASP A 485 -48.91 7.82 -16.75
N PHE A 486 -49.62 7.66 -15.63
CA PHE A 486 -50.90 6.97 -15.60
C PHE A 486 -51.99 7.69 -16.40
N ARG A 487 -51.99 9.03 -16.40
CA ARG A 487 -52.89 9.84 -17.23
C ARG A 487 -52.78 9.48 -18.72
N GLN A 488 -51.58 9.19 -19.22
CA GLN A 488 -51.39 8.77 -20.61
C GLN A 488 -52.06 7.43 -20.91
N VAL A 489 -52.05 6.50 -19.96
CA VAL A 489 -52.69 5.19 -20.12
C VAL A 489 -54.21 5.29 -20.03
N LEU A 490 -54.74 6.13 -19.14
CA LEU A 490 -56.18 6.44 -19.12
C LEU A 490 -56.63 7.07 -20.45
N LYS A 491 -55.81 7.97 -21.03
CA LYS A 491 -56.10 8.56 -22.35
C LYS A 491 -56.12 7.50 -23.46
N ARG A 492 -55.19 6.53 -23.45
CA ARG A 492 -55.17 5.40 -24.39
C ARG A 492 -56.37 4.47 -24.22
N ALA A 493 -56.87 4.32 -23.00
CA ALA A 493 -58.07 3.55 -22.69
C ALA A 493 -59.39 4.30 -22.95
N GLY A 494 -59.34 5.53 -23.49
CA GLY A 494 -60.52 6.35 -23.77
C GLY A 494 -61.14 7.03 -22.54
N ILE A 495 -60.45 7.02 -21.39
CA ILE A 495 -60.96 7.57 -20.13
C ILE A 495 -60.50 9.02 -19.96
N SER A 496 -61.47 9.93 -19.82
CA SER A 496 -61.21 11.35 -19.54
C SER A 496 -60.59 11.53 -18.15
N SER A 497 -59.48 12.28 -18.05
CA SER A 497 -58.79 12.55 -16.78
C SER A 497 -58.18 13.95 -16.70
N VAL A 498 -58.37 14.60 -15.55
CA VAL A 498 -57.91 15.96 -15.21
C VAL A 498 -57.09 15.90 -13.93
N PHE A 499 -55.87 16.46 -13.96
CA PHE A 499 -55.02 16.55 -12.78
C PHE A 499 -55.14 17.94 -12.15
N SER A 500 -55.49 18.00 -10.87
CA SER A 500 -55.60 19.24 -10.12
C SER A 500 -55.22 19.03 -8.65
N GLY A 501 -54.35 19.88 -8.11
CA GLY A 501 -54.00 19.89 -6.68
C GLY A 501 -53.44 18.56 -6.12
N GLY A 502 -52.66 17.81 -6.91
CA GLY A 502 -52.10 16.51 -6.47
C GLY A 502 -53.07 15.33 -6.56
N VAL A 503 -54.26 15.53 -7.15
CA VAL A 503 -55.27 14.49 -7.37
C VAL A 503 -55.52 14.33 -8.87
N LEU A 504 -55.57 13.09 -9.34
CA LEU A 504 -55.98 12.75 -10.69
C LEU A 504 -57.45 12.35 -10.67
N SER A 505 -58.31 13.21 -11.24
CA SER A 505 -59.75 12.99 -11.35
C SER A 505 -60.07 12.33 -12.70
N CYS A 506 -60.77 11.21 -12.69
CA CYS A 506 -61.11 10.38 -13.84
C CYS A 506 -62.63 10.28 -14.01
N CYS A 507 -63.08 10.00 -15.23
CA CYS A 507 -64.50 9.74 -15.55
C CYS A 507 -65.41 10.90 -15.10
N LYS A 508 -65.07 12.15 -15.49
CA LYS A 508 -65.81 13.38 -15.11
C LYS A 508 -65.98 13.59 -13.59
N GLY A 509 -65.07 13.06 -12.77
CA GLY A 509 -65.09 13.24 -11.31
C GLY A 509 -65.62 12.06 -10.51
N ALA A 510 -66.03 10.96 -11.17
CA ALA A 510 -66.54 9.78 -10.50
C ALA A 510 -65.46 8.98 -9.75
N VAL A 511 -64.19 9.10 -10.16
CA VAL A 511 -63.05 8.36 -9.58
C VAL A 511 -61.86 9.30 -9.39
N LEU A 512 -61.26 9.29 -8.20
CA LEU A 512 -60.16 10.15 -7.77
C LEU A 512 -58.97 9.29 -7.36
N LEU A 513 -57.78 9.60 -7.89
CA LEU A 513 -56.52 9.01 -7.46
C LEU A 513 -55.67 10.06 -6.76
N ARG A 514 -55.15 9.74 -5.58
CA ARG A 514 -54.25 10.59 -4.80
C ARG A 514 -53.12 9.77 -4.20
N PHE A 515 -51.96 10.38 -3.98
CA PHE A 515 -50.92 9.81 -3.13
C PHE A 515 -51.17 10.11 -1.65
N ASN A 516 -51.12 9.07 -0.82
CA ASN A 516 -51.07 9.22 0.63
C ASN A 516 -49.69 9.69 1.09
N SER A 517 -49.64 10.31 2.28
CA SER A 517 -48.39 10.74 2.95
C SER A 517 -47.38 9.62 3.17
N SER A 518 -47.82 8.36 3.13
CA SER A 518 -47.01 7.15 3.24
C SER A 518 -46.52 6.58 1.89
N GLY A 519 -46.69 7.32 0.78
CA GLY A 519 -46.24 6.90 -0.56
C GLY A 519 -47.13 5.90 -1.31
N GLY A 520 -48.31 5.56 -0.76
CA GLY A 520 -49.30 4.69 -1.42
C GLY A 520 -50.31 5.46 -2.27
N ILE A 521 -50.98 4.80 -3.22
CA ILE A 521 -52.03 5.41 -4.06
C ILE A 521 -53.40 5.05 -3.47
N SER A 522 -54.20 6.06 -3.13
CA SER A 522 -55.60 5.90 -2.75
C SER A 522 -56.51 6.14 -3.95
N LEU A 523 -57.38 5.17 -4.25
CA LEU A 523 -58.45 5.28 -5.24
C LEU A 523 -59.78 5.51 -4.48
N ALA A 524 -60.42 6.66 -4.69
CA ALA A 524 -61.68 7.02 -4.06
C ALA A 524 -62.72 7.33 -5.14
N GLY A 525 -63.94 6.81 -5.03
CA GLY A 525 -64.99 7.05 -6.03
C GLY A 525 -66.22 6.18 -5.81
N CYS A 526 -67.26 6.42 -6.62
CA CYS A 526 -68.46 5.59 -6.61
C CYS A 526 -68.15 4.20 -7.18
N TYR A 527 -68.45 3.15 -6.42
CA TYR A 527 -68.27 1.76 -6.88
C TYR A 527 -69.21 1.46 -8.06
N GLY A 528 -68.65 1.41 -9.26
CA GLY A 528 -69.34 1.13 -10.52
C GLY A 528 -68.37 0.63 -11.59
N GLU A 529 -68.84 0.33 -12.80
CA GLU A 529 -68.01 -0.23 -13.88
C GLU A 529 -66.77 0.64 -14.17
N GLU A 530 -66.94 1.95 -14.20
CA GLU A 530 -65.85 2.91 -14.40
C GLU A 530 -64.79 2.87 -13.28
N TYR A 531 -65.21 2.66 -12.02
CA TYR A 531 -64.28 2.50 -10.89
C TYR A 531 -63.46 1.22 -11.01
N TYR A 532 -64.11 0.10 -11.32
CA TYR A 532 -63.43 -1.19 -11.48
C TYR A 532 -62.50 -1.21 -12.69
N LYS A 533 -62.88 -0.55 -13.79
CA LYS A 533 -62.07 -0.40 -15.00
C LYS A 533 -60.82 0.46 -14.75
N VAL A 534 -60.96 1.58 -14.03
CA VAL A 534 -59.82 2.41 -13.62
C VAL A 534 -58.91 1.66 -12.64
N ARG A 535 -59.48 0.90 -11.70
CA ARG A 535 -58.73 0.05 -10.76
C ARG A 535 -57.96 -1.05 -11.49
N GLU A 536 -58.58 -1.70 -12.46
CA GLU A 536 -57.94 -2.74 -13.27
C GLU A 536 -56.79 -2.18 -14.10
N LEU A 537 -56.95 -1.01 -14.72
CA LEU A 537 -55.88 -0.34 -15.46
C LEU A 537 -54.72 0.10 -14.54
N LEU A 538 -55.04 0.60 -13.34
CA LEU A 538 -54.04 0.97 -12.33
C LEU A 538 -53.20 -0.25 -11.92
N TYR A 539 -53.88 -1.38 -11.71
CA TYR A 539 -53.24 -2.64 -11.35
C TYR A 539 -52.49 -3.27 -12.52
N LYS A 540 -52.99 -3.19 -13.74
CA LYS A 540 -52.33 -3.72 -14.94
C LYS A 540 -51.03 -3.00 -15.29
N GLN A 541 -50.92 -1.70 -14.98
CA GLN A 541 -49.75 -0.92 -15.35
C GLN A 541 -48.59 -1.05 -14.35
N ASN A 542 -48.84 -1.25 -13.05
CA ASN A 542 -47.78 -1.28 -12.02
C ASN A 542 -48.11 -2.11 -10.75
N SER A 543 -49.16 -2.95 -10.74
CA SER A 543 -49.34 -3.92 -9.65
C SER A 543 -48.91 -5.31 -10.10
N ILE A 544 -48.06 -5.92 -9.28
CA ILE A 544 -48.08 -7.37 -9.11
C ILE A 544 -49.27 -7.63 -8.17
N ASN A 545 -50.11 -8.63 -8.45
CA ASN A 545 -51.03 -9.16 -7.44
C ASN A 545 -50.18 -9.80 -6.33
N LEU A 546 -49.76 -8.97 -5.38
CA LEU A 546 -48.97 -9.36 -4.22
C LEU A 546 -49.93 -9.91 -3.17
N HIS A 547 -50.19 -11.22 -3.23
CA HIS A 547 -50.72 -11.95 -2.08
C HIS A 547 -49.74 -12.04 -0.90
N LYS A 548 -48.55 -11.42 -1.00
CA LYS A 548 -47.45 -11.52 -0.06
C LYS A 548 -46.67 -10.22 -0.08
N LEU A 549 -46.26 -9.74 1.09
CA LEU A 549 -45.35 -8.62 1.37
C LEU A 549 -45.93 -7.24 1.67
N LYS A 550 -46.06 -6.97 2.98
CA LYS A 550 -45.48 -5.75 3.54
C LYS A 550 -44.82 -6.03 4.90
N MET A 551 -43.57 -5.60 5.03
CA MET A 551 -42.75 -5.70 6.23
C MET A 551 -42.97 -4.48 7.14
N LYS A 552 -42.99 -4.70 8.46
CA LYS A 552 -42.58 -3.73 9.49
C LYS A 552 -41.76 -4.50 10.52
N LEU A 553 -40.43 -4.48 10.40
CA LEU A 553 -39.55 -4.96 11.47
C LEU A 553 -39.72 -4.01 12.66
N LYS A 554 -40.32 -4.51 13.73
CA LYS A 554 -40.32 -3.89 15.05
C LYS A 554 -39.64 -4.91 15.97
N MET A 555 -38.33 -4.79 16.14
CA MET A 555 -37.66 -5.43 17.27
C MET A 555 -38.08 -4.61 18.50
N ASP A 556 -39.05 -5.12 19.26
CA ASP A 556 -39.21 -4.66 20.63
C ASP A 556 -38.00 -5.20 21.41
N LYS A 557 -37.34 -4.32 22.19
CA LYS A 557 -36.22 -4.67 23.07
C LYS A 557 -36.61 -5.91 23.88
N MET A 558 -36.05 -7.05 23.53
CA MET A 558 -36.06 -8.22 24.39
C MET A 558 -34.78 -8.11 25.22
N ASP A 559 -34.95 -7.73 26.49
CA ASP A 559 -33.89 -7.71 27.49
C ASP A 559 -33.32 -9.12 27.67
N LEU A 560 -32.33 -9.48 26.86
CA LEU A 560 -31.41 -10.58 27.14
C LEU A 560 -30.31 -10.06 28.09
N TYR A 561 -30.74 -9.64 29.28
CA TYR A 561 -29.86 -9.61 30.45
C TYR A 561 -29.69 -11.05 30.92
N HIS A 562 -28.73 -11.77 30.34
CA HIS A 562 -28.09 -12.83 31.11
C HIS A 562 -27.05 -12.17 32.02
N HIS A 563 -27.38 -12.13 33.31
CA HIS A 563 -26.44 -11.91 34.39
C HIS A 563 -25.27 -12.89 34.26
N CYS A 564 -24.13 -12.42 33.76
CA CYS A 564 -22.85 -12.88 34.26
C CYS A 564 -22.49 -11.95 35.43
N ALA A 565 -22.83 -12.38 36.64
CA ALA A 565 -22.20 -11.85 37.84
C ALA A 565 -20.72 -12.28 37.85
N PRO A 566 -19.79 -11.39 38.22
CA PRO A 566 -18.42 -11.78 38.51
C PRO A 566 -18.34 -12.38 39.92
N ASP A 567 -17.81 -13.59 40.03
CA ASP A 567 -16.99 -14.03 41.16
C ASP A 567 -15.54 -14.14 40.67
#